data_AF-A0A1W6BA27-F1
#
_entry.id   AF-A0A1W6BA27-F1
#
_cell.length_a   1.000
_cell.length_b   1.000
_cell.length_c   1.000
_cell.angle_alpha   90.00
_cell.angle_beta   90.00
_cell.angle_gamma   90.00
#
_symmetry.space_group_name_H-M   'P 1'
#
loop_
_entity.id
_entity.type
_entity.pdbx_description
1 polymer ?
#
loop_
_entity_poly.entity_id
_entity_poly.type
_entity_poly.pdbx_seq_one_letter_code
_entity_poly.pdbx_strand_id
1 'polypeptide(L)'
;MKKDTLFSYAREHFNAEPEYLWSNLPDYAVLRHHDGDKWFGIVMNVPGTKLGLKTDENIDILVVKIRPEHLGSLRLKEGILPAYHMNKEHWVSVMLSGPLSAKEIHELLADSHDLTSG
;
A
#
# COMPACT_ATOMS: atom_id res chain seq x y z
N MET A 1 -10.46 -6.13 -1.06
CA MET A 1 -9.70 -6.84 -0.01
C MET A 1 -9.77 -6.05 1.29
N LYS A 2 -9.83 -6.71 2.45
CA LYS A 2 -9.78 -6.06 3.78
C LYS A 2 -8.34 -6.00 4.30
N LYS A 3 -8.03 -5.05 5.19
CA LYS A 3 -6.70 -4.91 5.82
C LYS A 3 -6.22 -6.20 6.49
N ASP A 4 -7.08 -6.86 7.25
CA ASP A 4 -6.71 -8.10 7.95
C ASP A 4 -6.28 -9.23 7.01
N THR A 5 -6.89 -9.31 5.82
CA THR A 5 -6.50 -10.26 4.78
C THR A 5 -5.11 -9.95 4.23
N LEU A 6 -4.83 -8.66 3.98
CA LEU A 6 -3.51 -8.21 3.54
C LEU A 6 -2.43 -8.48 4.60
N PHE A 7 -2.72 -8.20 5.87
CA PHE A 7 -1.80 -8.44 6.97
C PHE A 7 -1.54 -9.94 7.19
N SER A 8 -2.55 -10.79 7.02
CA SER A 8 -2.37 -12.24 7.07
C SER A 8 -1.44 -12.70 5.95
N TYR A 9 -1.65 -12.21 4.72
CA TYR A 9 -0.76 -12.49 3.60
C TYR A 9 0.68 -12.00 3.87
N ALA A 10 0.85 -10.78 4.39
CA ALA A 10 2.18 -10.24 4.68
C ALA A 10 2.93 -11.05 5.75
N ARG A 11 2.21 -11.50 6.79
CA ARG A 11 2.76 -12.40 7.82
C ARG A 11 3.20 -13.73 7.21
N GLU A 12 2.33 -14.37 6.41
CA GLU A 12 2.58 -15.69 5.82
C GLU A 12 3.70 -15.69 4.78
N HIS A 13 3.85 -14.62 3.99
CA HIS A 13 4.77 -14.58 2.85
C HIS A 13 6.06 -13.79 3.10
N PHE A 14 6.05 -12.83 4.03
CA PHE A 14 7.19 -11.92 4.27
C PHE A 14 7.65 -11.90 5.72
N ASN A 15 7.04 -12.69 6.62
CA ASN A 15 7.31 -12.69 8.05
C ASN A 15 7.20 -11.27 8.66
N ALA A 16 6.24 -10.48 8.15
CA ALA A 16 6.06 -9.08 8.49
C ALA A 16 4.72 -8.86 9.20
N GLU A 17 4.80 -8.31 10.41
CA GLU A 17 3.63 -7.86 11.19
C GLU A 17 3.35 -6.37 10.93
N PRO A 18 2.09 -5.92 11.02
CA PRO A 18 1.77 -4.49 10.95
C PRO A 18 2.33 -3.74 12.17
N GLU A 19 3.10 -2.68 11.90
CA GLU A 19 3.68 -1.80 12.93
C GLU A 19 2.92 -0.46 12.98
N TYR A 20 2.43 -0.09 14.17
CA TYR A 20 1.63 1.12 14.39
C TYR A 20 2.48 2.22 15.02
N LEU A 21 3.10 3.03 14.16
CA LEU A 21 4.12 4.01 14.58
C LEU A 21 3.56 5.32 15.14
N TRP A 22 2.28 5.61 14.89
CA TRP A 22 1.69 6.92 15.16
C TRP A 22 0.52 6.80 16.13
N SER A 23 0.68 7.29 17.36
CA SER A 23 -0.34 7.23 18.41
C SER A 23 -1.63 8.00 18.08
N ASN A 24 -1.53 9.05 17.25
CA ASN A 24 -2.67 9.85 16.80
C ASN A 24 -3.31 9.33 15.50
N LEU A 25 -2.75 8.29 14.89
CA LEU A 25 -3.25 7.66 13.66
C LEU A 25 -3.26 6.13 13.83
N PRO A 26 -4.12 5.60 14.73
CA PRO A 26 -4.10 4.18 15.10
C PRO A 26 -4.47 3.24 13.95
N ASP A 27 -5.11 3.74 12.90
CA ASP A 27 -5.49 2.96 11.72
C ASP A 27 -4.38 2.86 10.66
N TYR A 28 -3.22 3.48 10.92
CA TYR A 28 -2.10 3.51 9.99
C TYR A 28 -1.05 2.50 10.45
N ALA A 29 -0.71 1.58 9.55
CA ALA A 29 0.25 0.54 9.81
C ALA A 29 1.33 0.52 8.74
N VAL A 30 2.54 0.17 9.15
CA VAL A 30 3.68 -0.06 8.26
C VAL A 30 3.95 -1.56 8.17
N LEU A 31 4.32 -2.01 6.98
CA LEU A 31 4.92 -3.32 6.75
C LEU A 31 6.41 -3.13 6.43
N ARG A 32 7.26 -3.80 7.21
CA ARG A 32 8.71 -3.67 7.20
C ARG A 32 9.36 -5.05 7.07
N HIS A 33 10.52 -5.09 6.42
CA HIS A 33 11.35 -6.31 6.31
C HIS A 33 11.67 -6.88 7.70
N HIS A 34 11.55 -8.20 7.87
CA HIS A 34 11.76 -8.84 9.18
C HIS A 34 13.14 -8.53 9.80
N ASP A 35 14.18 -8.49 8.95
CA ASP A 35 15.57 -8.32 9.38
C ASP A 35 16.12 -6.90 9.20
N GLY A 36 15.27 -5.89 8.96
CA GLY A 36 15.77 -4.54 8.70
C GLY A 36 14.75 -3.42 8.87
N ASP A 37 15.21 -2.18 8.74
CA ASP A 37 14.37 -1.01 9.04
C ASP A 37 13.53 -0.51 7.84
N LYS A 38 13.69 -1.15 6.67
CA LYS A 38 13.11 -0.70 5.40
C LYS A 38 11.64 -1.09 5.28
N TRP A 39 10.81 -0.11 4.95
CA TRP A 39 9.38 -0.32 4.71
C TRP A 39 9.14 -0.75 3.27
N PHE A 40 8.22 -1.69 3.10
CA PHE A 40 7.75 -2.12 1.78
C PHE A 40 6.26 -1.92 1.57
N GLY A 41 5.51 -1.58 2.61
CA GLY A 41 4.08 -1.24 2.50
C GLY A 41 3.64 -0.30 3.60
N ILE A 42 2.68 0.57 3.30
CA ILE A 42 2.00 1.39 4.30
C ILE A 42 0.50 1.26 4.09
N VAL A 43 -0.22 0.83 5.11
CA VAL A 43 -1.68 0.73 5.10
C VAL A 43 -2.25 1.93 5.84
N MET A 44 -3.17 2.65 5.21
CA MET A 44 -3.72 3.91 5.74
C MET A 44 -5.22 3.98 5.50
N ASN A 45 -5.95 4.66 6.38
CA ASN A 45 -7.38 4.97 6.21
C ASN A 45 -7.53 6.48 5.94
N VAL A 46 -7.83 6.87 4.70
CA VAL A 46 -7.70 8.26 4.25
C VAL A 46 -9.00 8.76 3.62
N PRO A 47 -9.48 9.98 3.95
CA PRO A 47 -10.63 10.58 3.27
C PRO A 47 -10.44 10.60 1.75
N GLY A 48 -11.45 10.14 1.00
CA GLY A 48 -11.40 10.04 -0.46
C GLY A 48 -11.06 11.37 -1.14
N THR A 49 -11.53 12.49 -0.61
CA THR A 49 -11.18 13.85 -1.07
C THR A 49 -9.68 14.13 -1.05
N LYS A 50 -8.94 13.64 -0.04
CA LYS A 50 -7.47 13.77 0.03
C LYS A 50 -6.74 12.87 -0.98
N LEU A 51 -7.43 11.87 -1.51
CA LEU A 51 -6.95 10.98 -2.56
C LEU A 51 -7.37 11.44 -3.97
N GLY A 52 -8.07 12.58 -4.08
CA GLY A 52 -8.57 13.11 -5.35
C GLY A 52 -9.89 12.50 -5.82
N LEU A 53 -10.59 11.77 -4.94
CA LEU A 53 -11.90 11.17 -5.21
C LEU A 53 -13.04 12.13 -4.83
N LYS A 54 -14.20 11.96 -5.45
CA LYS A 54 -15.42 12.75 -5.16
C LYS A 54 -16.27 12.13 -4.04
N THR A 55 -15.63 11.79 -2.92
CA THR A 55 -16.30 11.21 -1.74
C THR A 55 -15.58 11.62 -0.46
N ASP A 56 -16.34 11.89 0.60
CA ASP A 56 -15.83 12.15 1.95
C ASP A 56 -15.61 10.88 2.77
N GLU A 57 -15.98 9.71 2.23
CA GLU A 57 -15.73 8.42 2.88
C GLU A 57 -14.23 8.16 3.02
N ASN A 58 -13.86 7.52 4.13
CA ASN A 58 -12.50 7.05 4.32
C ASN A 58 -12.26 5.77 3.53
N ILE A 59 -11.14 5.73 2.83
CA ILE A 59 -10.71 4.62 1.99
C ILE A 59 -9.47 3.98 2.60
N ASP A 60 -9.52 2.67 2.79
CA ASP A 60 -8.33 1.90 3.13
C ASP A 60 -7.46 1.75 1.87
N ILE A 61 -6.23 2.27 1.95
CA ILE A 61 -5.23 2.20 0.90
C ILE A 61 -3.99 1.44 1.36
N LEU A 62 -3.31 0.82 0.40
CA LEU A 62 -1.95 0.30 0.52
C LEU A 62 -1.02 1.14 -0.35
N VAL A 63 -0.02 1.77 0.25
CA VAL A 63 1.03 2.51 -0.45
C VAL A 63 2.24 1.60 -0.63
N VAL A 64 2.63 1.35 -1.88
CA VAL A 64 3.68 0.39 -2.27
C VAL A 64 4.63 1.02 -3.27
N LYS A 65 5.89 0.57 -3.21
CA LYS A 65 6.94 0.96 -4.14
C LYS A 65 6.75 0.18 -5.44
N ILE A 66 7.01 0.85 -6.55
CA ILE A 66 6.92 0.26 -7.89
C ILE A 66 8.17 0.58 -8.69
N ARG A 67 8.36 -0.16 -9.77
CA ARG A 67 9.37 0.17 -10.77
C ARG A 67 8.92 1.42 -11.55
N PRO A 68 9.77 2.44 -11.74
CA PRO A 68 9.41 3.68 -12.45
C PRO A 68 8.79 3.44 -13.83
N GLU A 69 9.28 2.43 -14.56
CA GLU A 69 8.79 2.02 -15.88
C GLU A 69 7.34 1.53 -15.87
N HIS A 70 6.82 1.06 -14.73
CA HIS A 70 5.43 0.61 -14.59
C HIS A 70 4.49 1.72 -14.13
N LEU A 71 5.00 2.88 -13.70
CA LEU A 71 4.18 3.95 -13.12
C LEU A 71 3.09 4.44 -14.07
N GLY A 72 3.44 4.63 -15.34
CA GLY A 72 2.51 5.13 -16.36
C GLY A 72 1.33 4.19 -16.57
N SER A 73 1.59 2.91 -16.83
CA SER A 73 0.55 1.91 -17.08
C SER A 73 -0.28 1.59 -15.84
N LEU A 74 0.34 1.52 -14.66
CA LEU A 74 -0.37 1.27 -13.41
C LEU A 74 -1.37 2.39 -13.07
N ARG A 75 -1.02 3.66 -13.30
CA ARG A 75 -1.92 4.80 -13.04
C ARG A 75 -3.12 4.89 -13.98
N LEU A 76 -3.13 4.12 -15.07
CA LEU A 76 -4.31 4.01 -15.94
C LEU A 76 -5.32 2.98 -15.41
N LYS A 77 -4.92 2.11 -14.47
CA LYS A 77 -5.84 1.16 -13.84
C LYS A 77 -6.70 1.88 -12.80
N GLU A 78 -8.00 1.66 -12.88
CA GLU A 78 -8.92 2.08 -11.83
C GLU A 78 -8.51 1.45 -10.48
N GLY A 79 -8.61 2.19 -9.38
CA GLY A 79 -8.16 1.74 -8.05
C GLY A 79 -6.67 1.98 -7.75
N ILE A 80 -5.87 2.40 -8.72
CA ILE A 80 -4.50 2.90 -8.52
C ILE A 80 -4.52 4.42 -8.54
N LEU A 81 -4.00 5.03 -7.48
CA LEU A 81 -3.96 6.47 -7.27
C LEU A 81 -2.50 6.94 -7.10
N PRO A 82 -2.23 8.25 -7.29
CA PRO A 82 -0.95 8.82 -6.91
C PRO A 82 -0.58 8.47 -5.47
N ALA A 83 0.73 8.31 -5.18
CA ALA A 83 1.19 8.05 -3.82
C ALA A 83 0.70 9.12 -2.84
N TYR A 84 0.11 8.65 -1.74
CA TYR A 84 -0.21 9.44 -0.56
C TYR A 84 1.00 9.43 0.39
N HIS A 85 1.45 10.61 0.82
CA HIS A 85 2.66 10.86 1.63
C HIS A 85 4.03 10.39 1.09
N MET A 86 4.07 9.49 0.10
CA MET A 86 5.32 8.98 -0.48
C MET A 86 5.68 9.67 -1.80
N ASN A 87 6.92 9.44 -2.29
CA ASN A 87 7.39 9.98 -3.56
C ASN A 87 6.57 9.38 -4.73
N LYS A 88 5.87 10.25 -5.46
CA LYS A 88 4.95 9.91 -6.55
C LYS A 88 5.63 9.28 -7.77
N GLU A 89 6.95 9.39 -7.91
CA GLU A 89 7.72 8.76 -9.01
C GLU A 89 8.05 7.29 -8.75
N HIS A 90 8.01 6.86 -7.48
CA HIS A 90 8.43 5.52 -7.07
C HIS A 90 7.36 4.75 -6.31
N TRP A 91 6.27 5.42 -5.91
CA TRP A 91 5.21 4.82 -5.11
C TRP A 91 3.84 5.11 -5.73
N VAL A 92 2.88 4.24 -5.41
CA VAL A 92 1.47 4.40 -5.74
C VAL A 92 0.60 4.05 -4.54
N SER A 93 -0.62 4.58 -4.49
CA SER A 93 -1.63 4.16 -3.51
C SER A 93 -2.61 3.22 -4.19
N VAL A 94 -2.85 2.06 -3.60
CA VAL A 94 -3.77 1.02 -4.07
C VAL A 94 -4.99 1.01 -3.20
N MET A 95 -6.19 1.18 -3.76
CA MET A 95 -7.44 1.04 -3.01
C MET A 95 -7.68 -0.43 -2.66
N LEU A 96 -7.68 -0.77 -1.37
CA LEU A 96 -7.83 -2.17 -0.95
C LEU A 96 -9.21 -2.72 -1.28
N SER A 97 -10.27 -1.94 -1.05
CA SER A 97 -11.65 -2.27 -1.45
C SER A 97 -12.02 -1.76 -2.85
N GLY A 98 -11.03 -1.49 -3.69
CA GLY A 98 -11.21 -1.07 -5.07
C GLY A 98 -11.42 -2.22 -6.06
N PRO A 99 -11.35 -1.94 -7.38
CA PRO A 99 -11.59 -2.91 -8.44
C PRO A 99 -10.44 -3.90 -8.69
N LEU A 100 -9.27 -3.69 -8.07
CA LEU A 100 -8.14 -4.61 -8.21
C LEU A 100 -8.44 -5.96 -7.56
N SER A 101 -8.01 -7.02 -8.23
CA SER A 101 -8.09 -8.37 -7.67
C SER A 101 -7.13 -8.54 -6.49
N ALA A 102 -7.45 -9.47 -5.59
CA ALA A 102 -6.55 -9.84 -4.48
C ALA A 102 -5.15 -10.23 -4.97
N LYS A 103 -5.08 -10.95 -6.10
CA LYS A 103 -3.84 -11.37 -6.73
C LYS A 103 -2.99 -10.18 -7.16
N GLU A 104 -3.57 -9.19 -7.84
CA GLU A 104 -2.83 -8.00 -8.26
C GLU A 104 -2.30 -7.20 -7.07
N ILE A 105 -3.08 -7.07 -5.98
CA ILE A 105 -2.64 -6.38 -4.77
C ILE A 105 -1.45 -7.13 -4.14
N HIS A 106 -1.51 -8.45 -4.06
CA HIS A 106 -0.42 -9.28 -3.54
C HIS A 106 0.84 -9.21 -4.40
N GLU A 107 0.70 -9.22 -5.73
CA GLU A 107 1.83 -9.05 -6.67
C GLU A 107 2.50 -7.69 -6.49
N LEU A 108 1.73 -6.60 -6.38
CA LEU A 108 2.25 -5.26 -6.12
C LEU A 108 2.97 -5.17 -4.77
N LEU A 109 2.45 -5.83 -3.73
CA LEU A 109 3.10 -5.88 -2.42
C LEU A 109 4.42 -6.66 -2.48
N ALA A 110 4.44 -7.81 -3.16
CA ALA A 110 5.64 -8.63 -3.35
C ALA A 110 6.72 -7.87 -4.15
N ASP A 111 6.34 -7.22 -5.25
CA ASP A 111 7.26 -6.37 -6.02
C ASP A 111 7.86 -5.26 -5.16
N SER A 112 7.04 -4.61 -4.33
CA SER A 112 7.52 -3.56 -3.42
C SER A 112 8.48 -4.10 -2.37
N HIS A 113 8.20 -5.28 -1.82
CA HIS A 113 9.09 -6.00 -0.91
C HIS A 113 10.45 -6.26 -1.58
N ASP A 114 10.47 -6.80 -2.80
CA ASP A 114 11.71 -7.07 -3.54
C ASP A 114 12.47 -5.78 -3.89
N LEU A 115 11.78 -4.68 -4.20
CA LEU A 115 12.39 -3.38 -4.52
C LEU A 115 12.99 -2.66 -3.30
N THR A 116 12.83 -3.23 -2.10
CA THR A 116 13.26 -2.63 -0.83
C THR A 116 14.11 -3.59 0.01
N SER A 117 14.45 -4.78 -0.50
CA SER A 117 15.17 -5.83 0.23
C SER A 117 16.69 -5.65 0.30
N GLY A 118 17.28 -4.87 -0.62
CA GLY A 118 18.68 -4.43 -0.56
C GLY A 118 18.84 -3.15 0.22
#